data_AF-A0A8B3CEU5-F1
#
_entry.id   AF-A0A8B3CEU5-F1
#
_cell.length_a   1.000
_cell.length_b   1.000
_cell.length_c   1.000
_cell.angle_alpha   90.00
_cell.angle_beta   90.00
_cell.angle_gamma   90.00
#
_symmetry.space_group_name_H-M   'P 1'
#
loop_
_entity.id
_entity.type
_entity.pdbx_description
1 polymer ?
#
loop_
_entity_poly.entity_id
_entity_poly.type
_entity_poly.pdbx_seq_one_letter_code
_entity_poly.pdbx_strand_id
1 'polypeptide(L)'
;MTARPFVSLATFATFLCLAVSGVALQMTNHQPYTPAKVFFTVLHNVSAIFFLVFSILHILKNWRAIRAYIKGKAAGKISREFIVCCILLLVLLIVCWLKTAYDTRYTYITTNNQNTP
;
A
#
# COMPACT_ATOMS: atom_id res chain seq x y z
N MET A 1 10.99 28.25 -3.86
CA MET A 1 9.81 27.47 -3.40
C MET A 1 10.26 26.21 -2.70
N THR A 2 9.75 25.95 -1.49
CA THR A 2 10.19 24.86 -0.61
C THR A 2 9.76 23.51 -1.19
N ALA A 3 10.67 22.81 -1.89
CA ALA A 3 10.38 21.50 -2.51
C ALA A 3 10.03 20.38 -1.51
N ARG A 4 10.28 20.58 -0.21
CA ARG A 4 10.04 19.61 0.87
C ARG A 4 8.54 19.36 1.14
N PRO A 5 7.71 20.39 1.43
CA PRO A 5 6.27 20.20 1.62
C PRO A 5 5.57 19.68 0.37
N PHE A 6 6.00 20.10 -0.82
CA PHE A 6 5.44 19.62 -2.09
C PHE A 6 5.62 18.10 -2.26
N VAL A 7 6.84 17.59 -2.04
CA VAL A 7 7.12 16.15 -2.12
C VAL A 7 6.34 15.37 -1.07
N SER A 8 6.16 15.92 0.15
CA SER A 8 5.33 15.28 1.18
C SER A 8 3.86 15.19 0.79
N LEU A 9 3.30 16.27 0.25
CA LEU A 9 1.90 16.31 -0.20
C LEU A 9 1.68 15.40 -1.41
N ALA A 10 2.61 15.37 -2.36
CA ALA A 10 2.57 14.48 -3.52
C ALA A 10 2.64 13.00 -3.10
N THR A 11 3.49 12.66 -2.12
CA THR A 11 3.57 11.30 -1.57
C THR A 11 2.27 10.90 -0.88
N PHE A 12 1.65 11.81 -0.12
CA PHE A 12 0.35 11.56 0.51
C PHE A 12 -0.78 11.40 -0.51
N ALA A 13 -0.84 12.27 -1.52
CA ALA A 13 -1.85 12.19 -2.57
C ALA A 13 -1.75 10.89 -3.39
N THR A 14 -0.52 10.47 -3.73
CA THR A 14 -0.29 9.20 -4.45
C THR A 14 -0.61 7.98 -3.59
N PHE A 15 -0.34 8.03 -2.28
CA PHE A 15 -0.79 6.99 -1.35
C PHE A 15 -2.31 6.87 -1.31
N LEU A 16 -3.02 7.99 -1.27
CA LEU A 16 -4.48 8.01 -1.22
C LEU A 16 -5.09 7.44 -2.50
N CYS A 17 -4.52 7.78 -3.66
CA CYS A 17 -4.91 7.21 -4.95
C CYS A 17 -4.64 5.70 -5.03
N LEU A 18 -3.51 5.25 -4.46
CA LEU A 18 -3.16 3.83 -4.35
C LEU A 18 -4.14 3.07 -3.44
N ALA A 19 -4.48 3.63 -2.27
CA ALA A 19 -5.41 3.03 -1.33
C ALA A 19 -6.82 2.91 -1.93
N VAL A 20 -7.34 3.98 -2.54
CA VAL A 20 -8.68 3.99 -3.16
C VAL A 20 -8.75 2.99 -4.32
N SER A 21 -7.76 2.98 -5.21
CA SER A 21 -7.71 2.03 -6.32
C SER A 21 -7.56 0.57 -5.84
N GLY A 22 -6.81 0.33 -4.76
CA GLY A 22 -6.67 -0.99 -4.16
C GLY A 22 -7.97 -1.51 -3.55
N VAL A 23 -8.71 -0.65 -2.83
CA VAL A 23 -10.04 -1.00 -2.29
C VAL A 23 -11.03 -1.28 -3.42
N ALA A 24 -11.06 -0.45 -4.47
CA ALA A 24 -11.91 -0.68 -5.64
C ALA A 24 -11.59 -2.00 -6.35
N LEU A 25 -10.31 -2.37 -6.43
CA LEU A 25 -9.88 -3.63 -7.02
C LEU A 25 -10.27 -4.84 -6.15
N GLN A 26 -10.23 -4.69 -4.82
CA GLN A 26 -10.70 -5.70 -3.89
C GLN A 26 -12.21 -5.96 -4.04
N MET A 27 -13.00 -4.89 -4.23
CA MET A 27 -14.47 -5.00 -4.43
C MET A 27 -14.84 -5.62 -5.78
N THR A 28 -14.02 -5.40 -6.81
CA THR A 28 -14.25 -5.93 -8.18
C THR A 28 -13.56 -7.26 -8.44
N ASN A 29 -12.91 -7.86 -7.44
CA ASN A 29 -12.11 -9.07 -7.58
C ASN A 29 -12.94 -10.25 -8.11
N HIS A 30 -14.18 -10.41 -7.63
CA HIS A 30 -15.09 -11.50 -8.01
C HIS A 30 -15.83 -11.28 -9.34
N GLN A 31 -15.65 -10.12 -9.99
CA GLN A 31 -16.23 -9.89 -11.31
C GLN A 31 -15.29 -10.37 -12.43
N PRO A 32 -15.85 -10.85 -13.56
CA PRO A 32 -15.08 -11.12 -14.78
C PRO A 32 -14.32 -9.88 -15.23
N TYR A 33 -13.40 -10.02 -16.18
CA TYR A 33 -12.60 -8.91 -16.74
C TYR A 33 -13.50 -7.87 -17.40
N THR A 34 -14.02 -6.95 -16.59
CA THR A 34 -14.76 -5.77 -17.03
C THR A 34 -13.78 -4.62 -17.29
N PRO A 35 -14.12 -3.69 -18.20
CA PRO A 35 -13.26 -2.53 -18.50
C PRO A 35 -12.99 -1.68 -17.24
N ALA A 36 -13.92 -1.64 -16.29
CA ALA A 36 -13.73 -0.99 -15.00
C ALA A 36 -12.61 -1.65 -14.16
N LYS A 37 -12.57 -2.99 -14.10
CA LYS A 37 -11.52 -3.74 -13.40
C LYS A 37 -10.14 -3.45 -13.99
N VAL A 38 -10.02 -3.49 -15.32
CA VAL A 38 -8.78 -3.17 -16.03
C VAL A 38 -8.33 -1.74 -15.74
N PHE A 39 -9.26 -0.77 -15.78
CA PHE A 39 -8.97 0.62 -15.44
C PHE A 39 -8.42 0.76 -14.02
N PHE A 40 -9.08 0.17 -13.01
CA PHE A 40 -8.61 0.22 -11.63
C PHE A 40 -7.28 -0.51 -11.43
N THR A 41 -7.02 -1.61 -12.15
CA THR A 41 -5.73 -2.31 -12.12
C THR A 41 -4.61 -1.42 -12.66
N VAL A 42 -4.81 -0.79 -13.82
CA VAL A 42 -3.81 0.10 -14.41
C VAL A 42 -3.58 1.33 -13.52
N LEU A 43 -4.67 1.93 -13.01
CA LEU A 43 -4.59 3.07 -12.09
C LEU A 43 -3.82 2.70 -10.81
N HIS A 44 -4.06 1.51 -10.24
CA HIS A 44 -3.37 1.03 -9.06
C HIS A 44 -1.87 0.81 -9.32
N ASN A 45 -1.51 0.16 -10.42
CA ASN A 45 -0.11 -0.08 -10.76
C ASN A 45 0.65 1.22 -11.05
N VAL A 46 0.05 2.13 -11.82
CA VAL A 46 0.68 3.42 -12.13
C VAL A 46 0.84 4.26 -10.86
N SER A 47 -0.20 4.35 -10.03
CA SER A 47 -0.12 5.05 -8.75
C SER A 47 0.90 4.42 -7.79
N ALA A 48 1.12 3.10 -7.83
CA ALA A 48 2.14 2.42 -7.04
C ALA A 48 3.55 2.86 -7.42
N ILE A 49 3.83 2.95 -8.73
CA ILE A 49 5.13 3.40 -9.25
C ILE A 49 5.39 4.85 -8.84
N PHE A 50 4.39 5.73 -9.02
CA PHE A 50 4.52 7.13 -8.60
C PHE A 50 4.71 7.25 -7.09
N PHE A 51 3.94 6.51 -6.29
CA PHE A 51 4.09 6.50 -4.84
C PHE A 51 5.48 6.03 -4.42
N LEU A 52 6.03 5.00 -5.04
CA LEU A 52 7.39 4.51 -4.76
C LEU A 52 8.43 5.62 -5.01
N VAL A 53 8.38 6.26 -6.18
CA VAL A 53 9.32 7.33 -6.55
C VAL A 53 9.21 8.52 -5.58
N PHE A 54 8.00 8.99 -5.29
CA PHE A 54 7.79 10.10 -4.37
C PHE A 54 8.17 9.73 -2.93
N SER A 55 7.92 8.49 -2.50
CA SER A 55 8.29 7.99 -1.18
C SER A 55 9.82 7.93 -1.01
N ILE A 56 10.55 7.44 -2.01
CA ILE A 56 12.03 7.48 -2.00
C ILE A 56 12.52 8.92 -1.92
N LEU A 57 11.99 9.83 -2.76
CA LEU A 57 12.35 11.25 -2.73
C LEU A 57 12.01 11.90 -1.39
N HIS A 58 10.88 11.53 -0.77
CA HIS A 58 10.45 12.00 0.54
C HIS A 58 11.43 11.56 1.63
N ILE A 59 11.81 10.28 1.64
CA ILE A 59 12.80 9.72 2.56
C ILE A 59 14.16 10.39 2.37
N LEU A 60 14.64 10.57 1.12
CA LEU A 60 15.91 11.22 0.83
C LEU A 60 15.93 12.69 1.28
N LYS A 61 14.83 13.44 1.06
CA LYS A 61 14.70 14.85 1.49
C LYS A 61 14.59 15.00 3.01
N ASN A 62 14.04 14.00 3.70
CA ASN A 62 13.93 13.92 5.15
C ASN A 62 15.02 13.04 5.81
N TRP A 63 16.02 12.58 5.05
CA TRP A 63 17.05 11.63 5.46
C TRP A 63 17.94 12.15 6.60
N ARG A 64 18.07 13.47 6.72
CA ARG A 64 18.81 14.14 7.80
C ARG A 64 18.07 14.02 9.14
N ALA A 65 16.73 14.03 9.13
CA ALA A 65 15.91 13.76 10.31
C ALA A 65 15.98 12.29 10.72
N ILE A 66 15.95 11.37 9.75
CA ILE A 66 16.05 9.91 9.98
C ILE A 66 17.44 9.54 10.53
N ARG A 67 18.53 10.06 9.95
CA ARG A 67 19.89 9.81 10.47
C ARG A 67 20.12 10.42 11.85
N ALA A 68 19.54 11.58 12.15
CA ALA A 68 19.56 12.16 13.50
C ALA A 68 18.75 11.31 14.51
N TYR A 69 17.68 10.65 14.03
CA TYR A 69 16.89 9.68 14.78
C TYR A 69 17.70 8.41 15.11
N ILE A 70 18.39 7.84 14.12
CA ILE A 70 19.15 6.57 14.26
C ILE A 70 20.45 6.75 15.06
N LYS A 71 21.13 7.91 14.95
CA LYS A 71 22.43 8.15 15.60
C LYS A 71 22.38 8.69 17.04
N GLY A 72 21.20 8.79 17.66
CA GLY A 72 21.13 8.92 19.13
C GLY A 72 20.95 10.32 19.72
N LYS A 73 20.07 11.18 19.18
CA LYS A 73 19.70 12.43 19.91
C LYS A 73 18.24 12.87 19.76
N ALA A 74 17.32 11.92 19.67
CA ALA A 74 15.90 12.19 19.80
C ALA A 74 15.21 11.10 20.62
N ALA A 75 15.44 11.13 21.94
CA ALA A 75 14.41 10.80 22.93
C ALA A 75 13.25 11.85 22.89
N GLY A 76 12.97 12.42 21.72
CA GLY A 76 11.82 13.26 21.44
C GLY A 76 10.80 12.36 20.76
N LYS A 77 9.95 11.75 21.59
CA LYS A 77 8.72 11.01 21.27
C LYS A 77 8.52 10.81 19.77
N ILE A 78 8.80 9.59 19.29
CA ILE A 78 8.23 9.13 18.03
C ILE A 78 6.73 9.42 18.13
N SER A 79 6.20 10.28 17.24
CA SER A 79 4.82 10.69 17.41
C SER A 79 4.00 9.42 17.42
N ARG A 80 3.27 9.17 18.51
CA ARG A 80 2.50 7.93 18.72
C ARG A 80 1.64 7.62 17.50
N GLU A 81 1.21 8.68 16.82
CA GLU A 81 0.49 8.71 15.56
C GLU A 81 1.23 8.02 14.41
N PHE A 82 2.55 8.19 14.28
CA PHE A 82 3.35 7.53 13.24
C PHE A 82 3.45 6.02 13.49
N ILE A 83 3.65 5.61 14.75
CA ILE A 83 3.65 4.19 15.12
C ILE A 83 2.27 3.57 14.88
N VAL A 84 1.21 4.25 15.29
CA VAL A 84 -0.18 3.78 15.09
C VAL A 84 -0.48 3.62 13.60
N CYS A 85 -0.09 4.58 12.76
CA CYS A 85 -0.25 4.47 11.31
C CYS A 85 0.54 3.30 10.71
N CYS A 86 1.79 3.08 11.14
CA CYS A 86 2.59 1.93 10.70
C CYS A 86 1.99 0.59 11.14
N ILE A 87 1.50 0.50 12.38
CA ILE A 87 0.85 -0.70 12.90
C ILE A 87 -0.45 -0.98 12.14
N LEU A 88 -1.28 0.04 11.91
CA LEU A 88 -2.52 -0.09 11.13
C LEU A 88 -2.23 -0.56 9.69
N LEU A 89 -1.21 0.00 9.04
CA LEU A 89 -0.75 -0.46 7.72
C LEU A 89 -0.32 -1.92 7.74
N LEU A 90 0.46 -2.33 8.74
CA LEU A 90 0.91 -3.71 8.90
C LEU A 90 -0.26 -4.68 9.08
N VAL A 91 -1.20 -4.35 9.96
CA VAL A 91 -2.41 -5.15 10.20
C VAL A 91 -3.23 -5.27 8.91
N LEU A 92 -3.42 -4.16 8.18
CA LEU A 92 -4.18 -4.16 6.93
C LEU A 92 -3.51 -5.01 5.84
N LEU A 93 -2.19 -4.96 5.73
CA LEU A 93 -1.42 -5.83 4.83
C LEU A 93 -1.54 -7.30 5.21
N ILE A 94 -1.45 -7.63 6.49
CA ILE A 94 -1.58 -9.01 6.99
C ILE A 94 -2.99 -9.54 6.69
N VAL A 95 -4.03 -8.77 6.97
CA VAL A 95 -5.43 -9.14 6.69
C VAL A 95 -5.65 -9.33 5.18
N CYS A 96 -5.13 -8.42 4.36
CA CYS A 96 -5.20 -8.54 2.90
C CYS A 96 -4.52 -9.81 2.40
N TRP A 97 -3.31 -10.10 2.89
CA TRP A 97 -2.56 -11.30 2.54
C TRP A 97 -3.28 -12.58 2.97
N LEU A 98 -3.84 -12.60 4.18
CA LEU A 98 -4.67 -13.71 4.68
C LEU A 98 -5.90 -13.95 3.81
N LYS A 99 -6.62 -12.89 3.40
CA LYS A 99 -7.75 -13.00 2.46
C LYS A 99 -7.31 -13.63 1.14
N THR A 100 -6.20 -13.19 0.55
CA THR A 100 -5.68 -13.73 -0.72
C THR A 100 -5.23 -15.18 -0.59
N ALA A 101 -4.53 -15.53 0.50
CA ALA A 101 -4.09 -16.89 0.78
C ALA A 101 -5.27 -17.84 1.00
N TYR A 102 -6.31 -17.37 1.69
CA TYR A 102 -7.57 -18.10 1.88
C TYR A 102 -8.23 -18.35 0.52
N ASP A 103 -8.51 -17.30 -0.26
CA ASP A 103 -9.19 -17.38 -1.56
C ASP A 103 -8.52 -18.40 -2.50
N THR A 104 -7.19 -18.34 -2.61
CA THR A 104 -6.37 -19.26 -3.42
C THR A 104 -6.51 -20.72 -2.98
N ARG A 105 -6.62 -20.97 -1.67
CA ARG A 105 -6.82 -22.34 -1.13
C ARG A 105 -8.22 -22.88 -1.45
N TYR A 106 -9.27 -22.05 -1.38
CA TYR A 106 -10.63 -22.49 -1.73
C TYR A 106 -10.77 -22.86 -3.20
N THR A 107 -10.18 -22.08 -4.10
CA THR A 107 -10.23 -22.37 -5.55
C THR A 107 -9.48 -23.67 -5.88
N TYR A 108 -8.34 -23.93 -5.23
CA TYR A 108 -7.59 -25.16 -5.44
C TYR A 108 -8.35 -26.42 -4.99
N ILE A 109 -9.00 -26.37 -3.83
CA ILE A 109 -9.73 -27.53 -3.28
C ILE A 109 -10.99 -27.84 -4.10
N THR A 110 -11.74 -26.80 -4.51
CA THR A 110 -12.97 -26.95 -5.30
C THR A 110 -12.70 -27.49 -6.70
N THR A 111 -11.64 -27.02 -7.37
CA THR A 111 -11.23 -27.54 -8.69
C THR A 111 -10.68 -28.97 -8.63
N ASN A 112 -9.96 -29.36 -7.56
CA ASN A 112 -9.48 -30.74 -7.42
C ASN A 112 -10.63 -31.74 -7.16
N ASN A 113 -11.60 -31.38 -6.30
CA ASN A 113 -12.77 -32.23 -6.01
C ASN A 113 -13.74 -32.41 -7.19
N GLN A 114 -13.70 -31.52 -8.19
CA GLN A 114 -14.47 -31.67 -9.44
C GLN A 114 -13.78 -32.60 -10.45
N ASN A 115 -12.49 -32.89 -10.26
CA ASN A 115 -11.67 -33.67 -11.19
C ASN A 115 -11.39 -35.10 -10.69
N THR A 116 -11.85 -35.45 -9.49
CA THR A 116 -11.91 -36.82 -9.00
C THR A 116 -13.21 -37.47 -9.49
N PRO A 117 -13.15 -38.51 -10.34
CA PRO A 117 -14.34 -39.22 -10.84
C PRO A 117 -15.08 -39.98 -9.74
#